data_AF-A0AAU2ASX0-F1
#
_entry.id   AF-A0AAU2ASX0-F1
#
_cell.length_a   1.000
_cell.length_b   1.000
_cell.length_c   1.000
_cell.angle_alpha   90.00
_cell.angle_beta   90.00
_cell.angle_gamma   90.00
#
_symmetry.space_group_name_H-M   'P 1'
#
loop_
_entity.id
_entity.type
_entity.pdbx_description
1 polymer ?
#
loop_
_entity_poly.entity_id
_entity_poly.type
_entity_poly.pdbx_seq_one_letter_code
_entity_poly.pdbx_strand_id
1 'polypeptide(L)'
;MDDLDIEYDLEWEQLPEPAAAARARFETCVERLPECPHTPGCRAEYEALVPDYRMTLDHHQMGVCREGMRRTRMSYEADEPDFPDWPFAGMADWYAAPQGVRDAHNAADRAAQAHRVSGMAGIPEFKMTESGPWLVGPEEITEALARYATAPAAVRRELEAGPVWPLWLDWLQETARHGGFRVD
;
A
#
# COMPACT_ATOMS: atom_id res chain seq x y z
N MET A 1 11.16 12.48 24.06
CA MET A 1 10.61 11.33 23.34
C MET A 1 10.87 11.69 21.90
N ASP A 2 11.88 11.10 21.29
CA ASP A 2 12.19 11.38 19.89
C ASP A 2 10.94 11.04 19.10
N ASP A 3 10.33 12.05 18.48
CA ASP A 3 9.38 11.84 17.39
C ASP A 3 10.18 11.10 16.32
N LEU A 4 10.03 9.77 16.30
CA LEU A 4 10.37 9.02 15.10
C LEU A 4 9.44 9.60 14.04
N ASP A 5 10.00 10.30 13.06
CA ASP A 5 9.29 10.76 11.87
C ASP A 5 8.77 9.49 11.17
N ILE A 6 7.56 9.06 11.54
CA ILE A 6 6.87 7.96 10.89
C ILE A 6 6.41 8.51 9.55
N GLU A 7 7.10 8.09 8.50
CA GLU A 7 6.73 8.31 7.11
C GLU A 7 5.85 7.16 6.64
N TYR A 8 4.81 7.48 5.87
CA TYR A 8 3.97 6.52 5.15
C TYR A 8 4.43 6.51 3.70
N ASP A 9 4.93 5.36 3.23
CA ASP A 9 5.34 5.20 1.84
C ASP A 9 4.24 4.48 1.06
N LEU A 10 3.62 5.22 0.13
CA LEU A 10 2.56 4.68 -0.73
C LEU A 10 3.11 4.49 -2.13
N GLU A 11 3.10 3.28 -2.66
CA GLU A 11 3.63 2.97 -4.00
C GLU A 11 2.55 2.36 -4.89
N TRP A 12 2.53 2.72 -6.18
CA TRP A 12 1.67 2.06 -7.15
C TRP A 12 1.83 0.54 -7.15
N GLU A 13 0.71 -0.17 -7.14
CA GLU A 13 0.75 -1.62 -7.21
C GLU A 13 1.27 -2.10 -8.55
N GLN A 14 0.83 -1.52 -9.66
CA GLN A 14 1.32 -1.83 -11.00
C GLN A 14 2.23 -0.71 -11.49
N LEU A 15 3.53 -0.90 -11.27
CA LEU A 15 4.54 -0.01 -11.82
C LEU A 15 4.64 -0.14 -13.35
N PRO A 16 4.96 0.94 -14.08
CA PRO A 16 5.33 0.83 -15.48
C PRO A 16 6.74 0.25 -15.67
N GLU A 17 7.06 -0.20 -16.88
CA GLU A 17 8.44 -0.50 -17.25
C GLU A 17 9.26 0.79 -17.36
N PRO A 18 10.54 0.81 -16.93
CA PRO A 18 11.34 -0.31 -16.43
C PRO A 18 11.24 -0.57 -14.90
N ALA A 19 10.46 0.23 -14.17
CA ALA A 19 10.36 0.14 -12.71
C ALA A 19 9.78 -1.20 -12.24
N ALA A 20 8.81 -1.77 -12.96
CA ALA A 20 8.25 -3.09 -12.68
C ALA A 20 9.31 -4.20 -12.70
N ALA A 21 10.11 -4.28 -13.78
CA ALA A 21 11.19 -5.24 -13.88
C ALA A 21 12.26 -5.04 -12.79
N ALA A 22 12.56 -3.78 -12.45
CA ALA A 22 13.49 -3.47 -11.37
C ALA A 22 12.99 -3.95 -10.00
N ARG A 23 11.70 -3.74 -9.70
CA ARG A 23 11.06 -4.22 -8.46
C ARG A 23 11.09 -5.74 -8.37
N ALA A 24 10.66 -6.44 -9.41
CA ALA A 24 10.65 -7.91 -9.44
C ALA A 24 12.05 -8.51 -9.20
N ARG A 25 13.08 -7.90 -9.79
CA ARG A 25 14.48 -8.30 -9.59
C ARG A 25 14.99 -7.98 -8.18
N PHE A 26 14.60 -6.83 -7.61
CA PHE A 26 14.92 -6.46 -6.23
C PHE A 26 14.28 -7.43 -5.23
N GLU A 27 12.97 -7.65 -5.33
CA GLU A 27 12.22 -8.61 -4.50
C GLU A 27 12.83 -10.01 -4.60
N THR A 28 13.16 -10.49 -5.81
CA THR A 28 13.84 -11.79 -6.00
C THR A 28 15.24 -11.83 -5.35
N CYS A 29 15.99 -10.72 -5.36
CA CYS A 29 17.31 -10.66 -4.74
C CYS A 29 17.24 -10.66 -3.21
N VAL A 30 16.36 -9.84 -2.64
CA VAL A 30 16.13 -9.76 -1.19
C VAL A 30 15.60 -11.09 -0.68
N GLU A 31 14.67 -11.69 -1.44
CA GLU A 31 14.23 -13.03 -1.15
C GLU A 31 15.40 -13.99 -1.21
N ARG A 32 16.22 -14.08 -2.26
CA ARG A 32 17.10 -15.26 -2.40
C ARG A 32 18.47 -15.16 -1.73
N LEU A 33 18.96 -13.97 -1.43
CA LEU A 33 20.38 -13.77 -1.10
C LEU A 33 20.54 -12.87 0.13
N PRO A 34 21.48 -13.19 1.04
CA PRO A 34 21.80 -12.31 2.16
C PRO A 34 22.43 -10.98 1.71
N GLU A 35 23.05 -10.96 0.52
CA GLU A 35 23.62 -9.76 -0.10
C GLU A 35 23.34 -9.75 -1.62
N CYS A 36 23.03 -8.59 -2.18
CA CYS A 36 22.75 -8.45 -3.61
C CYS A 36 24.07 -8.46 -4.42
N PRO A 37 24.29 -9.40 -5.37
CA PRO A 37 25.54 -9.52 -6.11
C PRO A 37 25.62 -8.58 -7.34
N HIS A 38 24.58 -7.78 -7.60
CA HIS A 38 24.49 -6.93 -8.79
C HIS A 38 25.18 -5.59 -8.59
N THR A 39 25.70 -5.00 -9.69
CA THR A 39 26.30 -3.66 -9.71
C THR A 39 25.75 -2.87 -10.92
N PRO A 40 24.99 -1.78 -10.70
CA PRO A 40 24.52 -1.28 -9.41
C PRO A 40 23.63 -2.30 -8.68
N GLY A 41 23.53 -2.18 -7.35
CA GLY A 41 22.71 -3.09 -6.56
C GLY A 41 21.23 -2.95 -6.92
N CYS A 42 20.48 -4.06 -6.94
CA CYS A 42 19.08 -4.08 -7.39
C CYS A 42 18.18 -3.09 -6.64
N ARG A 43 18.43 -2.90 -5.33
CA ARG A 43 17.71 -1.91 -4.51
C ARG A 43 17.92 -0.50 -5.03
N ALA A 44 19.18 -0.08 -5.21
CA ALA A 44 19.52 1.26 -5.67
C ALA A 44 19.01 1.52 -7.09
N GLU A 45 19.04 0.52 -7.97
CA GLU A 45 18.48 0.63 -9.32
C GLU A 45 16.96 0.81 -9.28
N TYR A 46 16.26 0.08 -8.41
CA TYR A 46 14.82 0.22 -8.22
C TYR A 46 14.44 1.56 -7.59
N GLU A 47 15.11 1.97 -6.50
CA GLU A 47 14.89 3.25 -5.82
C GLU A 47 15.12 4.45 -6.73
N ALA A 48 16.00 4.34 -7.73
CA ALA A 48 16.20 5.40 -8.73
C ALA A 48 15.04 5.54 -9.74
N LEU A 49 14.18 4.52 -9.86
CA LEU A 49 13.11 4.45 -10.88
C LEU A 49 11.71 4.72 -10.33
N VAL A 50 11.50 4.61 -9.02
CA VAL A 50 10.18 4.74 -8.38
C VAL A 50 9.77 6.09 -7.76
N PRO A 51 10.59 7.16 -7.71
CA PRO A 51 10.15 8.42 -7.08
C PRO A 51 8.82 8.97 -7.63
N ASP A 52 8.59 8.86 -8.94
CA ASP A 52 7.36 9.37 -9.58
C ASP A 52 6.12 8.47 -9.34
N TYR A 53 6.32 7.26 -8.81
CA TYR A 53 5.26 6.27 -8.55
C TYR A 53 5.04 6.07 -7.05
N ARG A 54 5.58 6.98 -6.24
CA ARG A 54 5.47 7.01 -4.79
C ARG A 54 4.89 8.32 -4.30
N MET A 55 4.16 8.23 -3.20
CA MET A 55 3.78 9.37 -2.40
C MET A 55 4.18 9.08 -0.97
N THR A 56 5.06 9.91 -0.43
CA THR A 56 5.44 9.87 0.98
C THR A 56 4.63 10.91 1.73
N LEU A 57 3.98 10.49 2.82
CA LEU A 57 3.25 11.39 3.72
C LEU A 57 3.83 11.27 5.12
N ASP A 58 4.07 12.40 5.78
CA ASP A 58 4.38 12.37 7.21
C ASP A 58 3.13 11.97 8.03
N HIS A 59 3.34 11.61 9.30
CA HIS A 59 2.25 11.21 10.20
C HIS A 59 1.11 12.24 10.29
N HIS A 60 1.41 13.53 10.26
CA HIS A 60 0.41 14.59 10.33
C HIS A 60 -0.40 14.68 9.03
N GLN A 61 0.27 14.65 7.87
CA GLN A 61 -0.36 14.62 6.56
C GLN A 61 -1.25 13.39 6.40
N MET A 62 -0.78 12.22 6.81
CA MET A 62 -1.59 11.01 6.80
C MET A 62 -2.77 11.11 7.78
N GLY A 63 -2.58 11.75 8.93
CA GLY A 63 -3.66 12.11 9.85
C GLY A 63 -4.77 12.94 9.19
N VAL A 64 -4.39 13.96 8.40
CA VAL A 64 -5.35 14.78 7.63
C VAL A 64 -6.10 13.93 6.60
N CYS A 65 -5.40 13.05 5.87
CA CYS A 65 -6.03 12.14 4.91
C CYS A 65 -7.04 11.21 5.59
N ARG A 66 -6.65 10.53 6.69
CA ARG A 66 -7.55 9.62 7.41
C ARG A 66 -8.79 10.33 7.94
N GLU A 67 -8.63 11.50 8.54
CA GLU A 67 -9.77 12.26 9.05
C GLU A 67 -10.69 12.73 7.92
N GLY A 68 -10.14 13.22 6.81
CA GLY A 68 -10.93 13.57 5.64
C GLY A 68 -11.72 12.37 5.09
N MET A 69 -11.09 11.18 5.04
CA MET A 69 -11.74 9.94 4.61
C MET A 69 -12.90 9.55 5.52
N ARG A 70 -12.72 9.63 6.85
CA ARG A 70 -13.79 9.37 7.83
C ARG A 70 -14.96 10.32 7.65
N ARG A 71 -14.69 11.62 7.61
CA ARG A 71 -15.70 12.69 7.48
C ARG A 71 -16.53 12.58 6.20
N THR A 72 -15.96 11.98 5.16
CA THR A 72 -16.59 11.78 3.85
C THR A 72 -17.05 10.34 3.61
N ARG A 73 -16.88 9.45 4.60
CA ARG A 73 -17.21 8.02 4.53
C ARG A 73 -16.51 7.27 3.38
N MET A 74 -15.32 7.73 3.03
CA MET A 74 -14.42 7.04 2.10
C MET A 74 -13.75 5.82 2.74
N SER A 75 -13.65 5.82 4.07
CA SER A 75 -13.19 4.68 4.86
C SER A 75 -14.31 4.09 5.71
N TYR A 76 -14.05 2.88 6.23
CA TYR A 76 -14.88 2.23 7.23
C TYR A 76 -14.04 1.46 8.24
N GLU A 77 -14.56 1.37 9.46
CA GLU A 77 -13.95 0.58 10.53
C GLU A 77 -14.16 -0.92 10.29
N ALA A 78 -13.09 -1.68 10.43
CA ALA A 78 -13.06 -3.13 10.31
C ALA A 78 -11.86 -3.68 11.08
N ASP A 79 -11.97 -4.93 11.53
CA ASP A 79 -10.87 -5.65 12.12
C ASP A 79 -9.85 -6.06 11.06
N GLU A 80 -8.59 -6.09 11.45
CA GLU A 80 -7.49 -6.62 10.65
C GLU A 80 -7.70 -8.12 10.39
N PRO A 81 -7.43 -8.63 9.17
CA PRO A 81 -7.42 -10.08 8.94
C PRO A 81 -6.22 -10.74 9.63
N ASP A 82 -6.38 -12.01 10.00
CA ASP A 82 -5.22 -12.83 10.36
C ASP A 82 -4.36 -13.09 9.12
N PHE A 83 -3.06 -12.81 9.22
CA PHE A 83 -2.08 -13.29 8.26
C PHE A 83 -1.87 -14.80 8.42
N PRO A 84 -1.54 -15.54 7.34
CA PRO A 84 -1.25 -16.96 7.46
C PRO A 84 -0.01 -17.16 8.34
N ASP A 85 -0.06 -18.18 9.20
CA ASP A 85 1.09 -18.55 10.02
C ASP A 85 2.31 -18.81 9.14
N TRP A 86 3.48 -18.30 9.57
CA TRP A 86 4.75 -18.60 8.93
C TRP A 86 5.11 -20.09 9.17
N PRO A 87 5.03 -20.96 8.15
CA PRO A 87 5.12 -22.40 8.37
C PRO A 87 6.57 -22.92 8.37
N PHE A 88 7.56 -22.03 8.22
CA PHE A 88 8.98 -22.40 8.08
C PHE A 88 9.75 -22.14 9.36
N ALA A 89 10.76 -22.95 9.65
CA ALA A 89 11.61 -22.74 10.83
C ALA A 89 12.47 -21.46 10.74
N GLY A 90 12.60 -20.89 9.54
CA GLY A 90 13.32 -19.65 9.25
C GLY A 90 13.61 -19.50 7.75
N MET A 91 14.39 -18.48 7.37
CA MET A 91 14.65 -18.17 5.96
C MET A 91 15.36 -19.30 5.18
N ALA A 92 16.26 -20.05 5.83
CA ALA A 92 16.93 -21.17 5.18
C ALA A 92 15.95 -22.29 4.78
N ASP A 93 14.96 -22.57 5.62
CA ASP A 93 13.91 -23.56 5.37
C ASP A 93 12.95 -23.06 4.28
N TRP A 94 12.59 -21.77 4.31
CA TRP A 94 11.87 -21.10 3.22
C TRP A 94 12.57 -21.28 1.87
N TYR A 95 13.87 -21.00 1.76
CA TYR A 95 14.59 -21.14 0.49
C TYR A 95 14.72 -22.58 0.00
N ALA A 96 14.77 -23.54 0.92
CA ALA A 96 14.82 -24.96 0.60
C ALA A 96 13.44 -25.52 0.21
N ALA A 97 12.35 -24.83 0.54
CA ALA A 97 10.99 -25.29 0.26
C ALA A 97 10.69 -25.36 -1.26
N PRO A 98 9.87 -26.33 -1.70
CA PRO A 98 9.42 -26.38 -3.09
C PRO A 98 8.74 -25.09 -3.53
N GLN A 99 8.95 -24.66 -4.78
CA GLN A 99 8.39 -23.41 -5.32
C GLN A 99 6.88 -23.29 -5.08
N GLY A 100 6.10 -24.34 -5.36
CA GLY A 100 4.64 -24.30 -5.19
C GLY A 100 4.18 -24.09 -3.73
N VAL A 101 4.99 -24.47 -2.74
CA VAL A 101 4.69 -24.21 -1.32
C VAL A 101 4.89 -22.73 -1.01
N ARG A 102 5.99 -22.15 -1.52
CA ARG A 102 6.27 -20.72 -1.38
C ARG A 102 5.24 -19.86 -2.09
N ASP A 103 4.88 -20.23 -3.32
CA ASP A 103 3.86 -19.54 -4.10
C ASP A 103 2.50 -19.55 -3.38
N ALA A 104 2.13 -20.68 -2.78
CA ALA A 104 0.89 -20.79 -2.02
C ALA A 104 0.91 -19.90 -0.75
N HIS A 105 2.02 -19.84 -0.02
CA HIS A 105 2.17 -18.96 1.13
C HIS A 105 2.13 -17.48 0.72
N ASN A 106 2.92 -17.08 -0.28
CA ASN A 106 2.92 -15.72 -0.84
C ASN A 106 1.53 -15.30 -1.34
N ALA A 107 0.78 -16.22 -1.97
CA ALA A 107 -0.59 -15.94 -2.41
C ALA A 107 -1.56 -15.73 -1.23
N ALA A 108 -1.40 -16.50 -0.15
CA ALA A 108 -2.19 -16.33 1.07
C ALA A 108 -1.87 -15.00 1.78
N ASP A 109 -0.59 -14.66 1.92
CA ASP A 109 -0.14 -13.35 2.40
C ASP A 109 -0.75 -12.24 1.56
N ARG A 110 -0.68 -12.36 0.24
CA ARG A 110 -1.21 -11.36 -0.68
C ARG A 110 -2.73 -11.18 -0.53
N ALA A 111 -3.45 -12.26 -0.30
CA ALA A 111 -4.89 -12.21 -0.06
C ALA A 111 -5.23 -11.53 1.28
N ALA A 112 -4.42 -11.73 2.32
CA ALA A 112 -4.55 -11.02 3.60
C ALA A 112 -4.26 -9.52 3.45
N GLN A 113 -3.18 -9.15 2.76
CA GLN A 113 -2.86 -7.74 2.45
C GLN A 113 -3.98 -7.02 1.69
N ALA A 114 -4.60 -7.73 0.75
CA ALA A 114 -5.70 -7.24 -0.09
C ALA A 114 -7.08 -7.39 0.57
N HIS A 115 -7.15 -7.78 1.84
CA HIS A 115 -8.42 -8.13 2.49
C HIS A 115 -9.45 -7.02 2.41
N ARG A 116 -10.71 -7.42 2.19
CA ARG A 116 -11.89 -6.55 2.17
C ARG A 116 -13.01 -7.21 2.94
N VAL A 117 -13.86 -6.39 3.55
CA VAL A 117 -15.04 -6.86 4.27
C VAL A 117 -16.24 -6.86 3.33
N SER A 118 -16.85 -8.03 3.12
CA SER A 118 -18.00 -8.18 2.23
C SER A 118 -19.17 -7.28 2.66
N GLY A 119 -19.74 -6.55 1.69
CA GLY A 119 -20.87 -5.63 1.92
C GLY A 119 -20.48 -4.25 2.44
N MET A 120 -19.21 -4.02 2.75
CA MET A 120 -18.67 -2.70 3.06
C MET A 120 -18.13 -2.04 1.79
N ALA A 121 -18.13 -0.71 1.75
CA ALA A 121 -17.66 0.04 0.57
C ALA A 121 -16.74 1.18 0.98
N GLY A 122 -15.60 1.28 0.30
CA GLY A 122 -14.50 2.20 0.63
C GLY A 122 -13.24 1.45 1.07
N ILE A 123 -12.34 2.16 1.74
CA ILE A 123 -11.06 1.63 2.19
C ILE A 123 -11.15 1.24 3.69
N PRO A 124 -10.84 0.00 4.09
CA PRO A 124 -10.76 -0.37 5.50
C PRO A 124 -9.73 0.49 6.24
N GLU A 125 -10.07 0.99 7.43
CA GLU A 125 -9.19 1.90 8.17
C GLU A 125 -7.88 1.26 8.62
N PHE A 126 -7.88 -0.03 8.96
CA PHE A 126 -6.67 -0.74 9.43
C PHE A 126 -5.53 -0.65 8.41
N LYS A 127 -5.83 -0.61 7.10
CA LYS A 127 -4.83 -0.48 6.03
C LYS A 127 -4.05 0.84 6.04
N MET A 128 -4.53 1.82 6.80
CA MET A 128 -3.95 3.17 6.90
C MET A 128 -3.46 3.50 8.31
N THR A 129 -3.74 2.63 9.29
CA THR A 129 -3.37 2.85 10.71
C THR A 129 -2.37 1.84 11.21
N GLU A 130 -2.50 0.57 10.79
CA GLU A 130 -1.65 -0.51 11.26
C GLU A 130 -0.44 -0.69 10.35
N SER A 131 0.69 -1.03 10.96
CA SER A 131 1.90 -1.40 10.23
C SER A 131 1.70 -2.75 9.56
N GLY A 132 1.62 -2.76 8.24
CA GLY A 132 1.53 -3.98 7.46
C GLY A 132 1.69 -3.64 5.98
N PRO A 133 2.12 -4.59 5.13
CA PRO A 133 2.27 -4.36 3.70
C PRO A 133 0.89 -4.36 3.02
N TRP A 134 0.03 -3.42 3.38
CA TRP A 134 -1.37 -3.41 2.97
C TRP A 134 -1.50 -3.11 1.49
N LEU A 135 -2.46 -3.77 0.84
CA LEU A 135 -2.82 -3.48 -0.54
C LEU A 135 -4.19 -2.83 -0.57
N VAL A 136 -4.25 -1.60 -1.08
CA VAL A 136 -5.50 -0.93 -1.41
C VAL A 136 -5.76 -1.10 -2.89
N GLY A 137 -6.79 -1.89 -3.23
CA GLY A 137 -7.14 -2.22 -4.59
C GLY A 137 -8.01 -1.15 -5.29
N PRO A 138 -8.15 -1.23 -6.63
CA PRO A 138 -8.86 -0.24 -7.43
C PRO A 138 -10.36 -0.16 -7.11
N GLU A 139 -10.98 -1.26 -6.69
CA GLU A 139 -12.39 -1.28 -6.29
C GLU A 139 -12.63 -0.48 -5.00
N GLU A 140 -11.78 -0.66 -3.98
CA GLU A 140 -11.84 0.09 -2.72
C GLU A 140 -11.67 1.59 -2.97
N ILE A 141 -10.73 1.96 -3.85
CA ILE A 141 -10.49 3.35 -4.23
C ILE A 141 -11.68 3.93 -4.99
N THR A 142 -12.25 3.18 -5.93
CA THR A 142 -13.41 3.62 -6.71
C THR A 142 -14.61 3.85 -5.80
N GLU A 143 -14.87 2.94 -4.87
CA GLU A 143 -15.93 3.07 -3.87
C GLU A 143 -15.69 4.28 -2.96
N ALA A 144 -14.46 4.46 -2.48
CA ALA A 144 -14.07 5.62 -1.69
C ALA A 144 -14.33 6.93 -2.46
N LEU A 145 -13.86 7.06 -3.70
CA LEU A 145 -14.08 8.25 -4.52
C LEU A 145 -15.58 8.51 -4.80
N ALA A 146 -16.38 7.45 -4.97
CA ALA A 146 -17.83 7.59 -5.11
C ALA A 146 -18.49 8.13 -3.82
N ARG A 147 -18.03 7.67 -2.65
CA ARG A 147 -18.47 8.22 -1.35
C ARG A 147 -18.13 9.69 -1.24
N TYR A 148 -16.90 10.06 -1.60
CA TYR A 148 -16.47 11.46 -1.64
C TYR A 148 -17.38 12.32 -2.52
N ALA A 149 -17.66 11.88 -3.74
CA ALA A 149 -18.50 12.63 -4.68
C ALA A 149 -19.91 12.95 -4.14
N THR A 150 -20.44 12.12 -3.24
CA THR A 150 -21.74 12.30 -2.59
C THR A 150 -21.67 13.01 -1.23
N ALA A 151 -20.46 13.31 -0.72
CA ALA A 151 -20.29 13.98 0.56
C ALA A 151 -20.84 15.42 0.53
N PRO A 152 -21.30 15.95 1.68
CA PRO A 152 -21.83 17.31 1.76
C PRO A 152 -20.84 18.35 1.21
N ALA A 153 -21.32 19.24 0.35
CA ALA A 153 -20.47 20.24 -0.31
C ALA A 153 -19.69 21.14 0.66
N ALA A 154 -20.26 21.41 1.85
CA ALA A 154 -19.56 22.15 2.90
C ALA A 154 -18.31 21.43 3.38
N VAL A 155 -18.40 20.11 3.61
CA VAL A 155 -17.26 19.28 4.04
C VAL A 155 -16.22 19.19 2.93
N ARG A 156 -16.64 18.96 1.68
CA ARG A 156 -15.71 18.91 0.53
C ARG A 156 -14.91 20.19 0.37
N ARG A 157 -15.58 21.36 0.38
CA ARG A 157 -14.88 22.65 0.28
C ARG A 157 -13.89 22.89 1.41
N GLU A 158 -14.21 22.46 2.62
CA GLU A 158 -13.32 22.60 3.78
C GLU A 158 -12.06 21.74 3.59
N LEU A 159 -12.22 20.48 3.19
CA LEU A 159 -11.11 19.57 2.93
C LEU A 159 -10.26 20.04 1.74
N GLU A 160 -10.89 20.41 0.62
CA GLU A 160 -10.23 20.91 -0.59
C GLU A 160 -9.49 22.25 -0.38
N ALA A 161 -9.74 22.98 0.71
CA ALA A 161 -8.98 24.18 1.06
C ALA A 161 -7.59 23.86 1.65
N GLY A 162 -7.38 22.65 2.17
CA GLY A 162 -6.08 22.18 2.65
C GLY A 162 -5.20 21.69 1.50
N PRO A 163 -3.86 21.83 1.57
CA PRO A 163 -2.98 21.47 0.46
C PRO A 163 -2.81 19.95 0.28
N VAL A 164 -2.97 19.16 1.34
CA VAL A 164 -2.75 17.70 1.32
C VAL A 164 -3.93 16.95 0.70
N TRP A 165 -5.17 17.40 0.95
CA TRP A 165 -6.36 16.66 0.55
C TRP A 165 -6.55 16.56 -0.98
N PRO A 166 -6.36 17.63 -1.78
CA PRO A 166 -6.36 17.51 -3.24
C PRO A 166 -5.29 16.55 -3.76
N LEU A 167 -4.08 16.58 -3.19
CA LEU A 167 -3.00 15.64 -3.56
C LEU A 167 -3.40 14.19 -3.28
N TRP A 168 -4.04 13.94 -2.13
CA TRP A 168 -4.60 12.64 -1.78
C TRP A 168 -5.66 12.16 -2.78
N LEU A 169 -6.59 13.03 -3.17
CA LEU A 169 -7.62 12.68 -4.16
C LEU A 169 -7.03 12.38 -5.54
N ASP A 170 -6.05 13.17 -5.98
CA ASP A 170 -5.35 12.96 -7.25
C ASP A 170 -4.58 11.63 -7.22
N TRP A 171 -3.89 11.34 -6.12
CA TRP A 171 -3.20 10.06 -5.89
C TRP A 171 -4.15 8.87 -5.98
N LEU A 172 -5.30 8.92 -5.29
CA LEU A 172 -6.31 7.86 -5.35
C LEU A 172 -6.82 7.67 -6.79
N GLN A 173 -7.14 8.76 -7.49
CA GLN A 173 -7.62 8.66 -8.87
C GLN A 173 -6.59 8.04 -9.82
N GLU A 174 -5.32 8.38 -9.65
CA GLU A 174 -4.25 7.86 -10.50
C GLU A 174 -3.94 6.40 -10.17
N THR A 175 -3.73 6.06 -8.89
CA THR A 175 -3.42 4.68 -8.45
C THR A 175 -4.53 3.69 -8.79
N ALA A 176 -5.80 4.09 -8.80
CA ALA A 176 -6.89 3.23 -9.25
C ALA A 176 -6.70 2.72 -10.70
N ARG A 177 -6.00 3.48 -11.56
CA ARG A 177 -5.66 3.08 -12.95
C ARG A 177 -4.46 2.14 -13.02
N HIS A 178 -3.68 2.07 -11.95
CA HIS A 178 -2.45 1.27 -11.83
C HIS A 178 -2.60 0.14 -10.81
N GLY A 179 -3.81 -0.42 -10.71
CA GLY A 179 -4.07 -1.59 -9.86
C GLY A 179 -4.11 -1.30 -8.35
N GLY A 180 -4.12 -0.02 -7.96
CA GLY A 180 -4.12 0.41 -6.56
C GLY A 180 -2.73 0.81 -6.05
N PHE A 181 -2.52 0.72 -4.75
CA PHE A 181 -1.25 1.03 -4.12
C PHE A 181 -0.96 0.18 -2.89
N ARG A 182 0.33 -0.04 -2.64
CA ARG A 182 0.89 -0.62 -1.41
C ARG A 182 1.07 0.46 -0.36
N VAL A 183 0.88 0.10 0.90
CA VAL A 183 1.16 0.93 2.07
C VAL A 183 2.28 0.25 2.84
N ASP A 184 3.41 0.93 3.00
CA ASP A 184 4.58 0.47 3.76
C ASP A 184 4.93 1.44 4.91
#